data_AF-D1B4V5-F1
#
_entry.id   AF-D1B4V5-F1
#
_cell.length_a   1.000
_cell.length_b   1.000
_cell.length_c   1.000
_cell.angle_alpha   90.00
_cell.angle_beta   90.00
_cell.angle_gamma   90.00
#
_symmetry.space_group_name_H-M   'P 1'
#
loop_
_entity.id
_entity.type
_entity.pdbx_description
1 polymer ?
#
loop_
_entity_poly.entity_id
_entity_poly.type
_entity_poly.pdbx_seq_one_letter_code
_entity_poly.pdbx_strand_id
1 'polypeptide(L)'
;MKTTWLITSVLSLLLLTGCSIKQEIKPVGMLESKEVCIIQNPAVLNNFLPVYQQALIEKGYKPILKQSPDNVNVCPITSTYTANWRWDMALYMAYANIKVYKNGVLSGEATYDSLSGSANMGKFINGETKIKELVGQLYP
;
A
#
# COMPACT_ATOMS: atom_id res chain seq x y z
N MET A 1 13.25 37.72 -52.75
CA MET A 1 12.07 38.47 -52.26
C MET A 1 10.99 37.44 -51.89
N LYS A 2 10.71 37.32 -50.58
CA LYS A 2 9.52 36.76 -49.92
C LYS A 2 9.16 35.25 -50.05
N THR A 3 9.09 34.64 -48.86
CA THR A 3 8.07 33.69 -48.34
C THR A 3 7.99 32.31 -49.02
N THR A 4 8.18 31.18 -48.32
CA THR A 4 7.37 30.74 -47.18
C THR A 4 8.08 29.71 -46.30
N TRP A 5 8.18 30.02 -45.01
CA TRP A 5 8.32 29.05 -43.93
C TRP A 5 7.01 28.27 -43.78
N LEU A 6 7.04 26.94 -43.73
CA LEU A 6 6.00 26.08 -43.15
C LEU A 6 6.61 24.70 -42.87
N ILE A 7 7.14 24.52 -41.66
CA ILE A 7 6.47 23.76 -40.58
C ILE A 7 6.39 22.26 -40.91
N THR A 8 7.30 21.50 -40.33
CA THR A 8 6.99 20.21 -39.72
C THR A 8 8.08 19.89 -38.71
N SER A 9 8.10 20.71 -37.64
CA SER A 9 8.71 20.30 -36.39
C SER A 9 7.89 19.12 -35.89
N VAL A 10 8.32 17.90 -36.24
CA VAL A 10 7.75 16.67 -35.70
C VAL A 10 7.97 16.71 -34.20
N LEU A 11 6.91 17.11 -33.51
CA LEU A 11 6.81 17.12 -32.06
C LEU A 11 6.83 15.67 -31.60
N SER A 12 8.03 15.13 -31.42
CA SER A 12 8.24 13.95 -30.59
C SER A 12 7.85 14.32 -29.16
N LEU A 13 6.54 14.26 -28.85
CA LEU A 13 6.06 14.08 -27.49
C LEU A 13 6.61 12.75 -27.01
N LEU A 14 7.76 12.82 -26.36
CA LEU A 14 8.30 11.76 -25.53
C LEU A 14 7.20 11.32 -24.57
N LEU A 15 6.71 10.11 -24.78
CA LEU A 15 5.91 9.34 -23.83
C LEU A 15 6.79 9.05 -22.60
N LEU A 16 6.95 10.05 -21.73
CA LEU A 16 7.48 9.86 -20.38
C LEU A 16 6.36 9.23 -19.54
N THR A 17 6.01 7.97 -19.79
CA THR A 17 5.24 7.17 -18.85
C THR A 17 6.17 6.76 -17.71
N GLY A 18 6.51 7.72 -16.85
CA GLY A 18 7.26 7.42 -15.64
C GLY A 18 6.43 6.51 -14.73
N CYS A 19 7.03 5.41 -14.25
CA CYS A 19 6.48 4.60 -13.15
C CYS A 19 6.39 5.46 -11.89
N SER A 20 5.33 6.26 -11.80
CA SER A 20 5.14 7.23 -10.73
C SER A 20 4.46 6.63 -9.49
N ILE A 21 3.94 5.40 -9.62
CA ILE A 21 3.34 4.61 -8.57
C ILE A 21 4.20 3.35 -8.43
N LYS A 22 4.61 3.05 -7.20
CA LYS A 22 5.43 1.89 -6.85
C LYS A 22 4.61 0.98 -5.93
N GLN A 23 4.61 -0.30 -6.24
CA GLN A 23 4.08 -1.34 -5.35
C GLN A 23 5.16 -2.42 -5.23
N GLU A 24 5.58 -2.69 -4.01
CA GLU A 24 6.58 -3.71 -3.70
C GLU A 24 5.99 -4.68 -2.69
N ILE A 25 6.00 -5.97 -3.03
CA ILE A 25 5.50 -7.04 -2.17
C ILE A 25 6.64 -8.03 -1.91
N LYS A 26 6.91 -8.26 -0.63
CA LYS A 26 7.69 -9.36 -0.09
C LYS A 26 6.71 -10.26 0.65
N PRO A 27 6.15 -11.29 -0.01
CA PRO A 27 5.13 -12.14 0.60
C PRO A 27 5.68 -12.83 1.85
N VAL A 28 4.82 -13.01 2.85
CA VAL A 28 5.17 -13.85 3.99
C VAL A 28 5.12 -15.32 3.58
N GLY A 29 6.06 -16.11 4.06
CA GLY A 29 6.03 -17.56 3.90
C GLY A 29 4.85 -18.20 4.64
N MET A 30 4.83 -19.53 4.65
CA MET A 30 3.80 -20.26 5.40
C MET A 30 3.79 -19.87 6.88
N LEU A 31 2.60 -19.54 7.38
CA LEU A 31 2.37 -19.17 8.77
C LEU A 31 1.90 -20.40 9.57
N GLU A 32 2.50 -20.61 10.74
CA GLU A 32 2.17 -21.72 11.65
C GLU A 32 0.92 -21.46 12.50
N SER A 33 0.46 -20.20 12.53
CA SER A 33 -0.74 -19.78 13.23
C SER A 33 -1.67 -19.01 12.30
N LYS A 34 -2.98 -19.20 12.49
CA LYS A 34 -4.00 -18.36 11.85
C LYS A 34 -4.26 -17.06 12.61
N GLU A 35 -3.79 -16.94 13.84
CA GLU A 35 -3.91 -15.69 14.61
C GLU A 35 -2.84 -14.68 14.16
N VAL A 36 -3.26 -13.45 13.87
CA VAL A 36 -2.38 -12.34 13.51
C VAL A 36 -2.64 -11.19 14.47
N CYS A 37 -1.67 -10.87 15.33
CA CYS A 37 -1.80 -9.70 16.19
C CYS A 37 -1.52 -8.44 15.39
N ILE A 38 -2.46 -7.51 15.36
CA ILE A 38 -2.29 -6.21 14.72
C ILE A 38 -1.95 -5.21 15.80
N ILE A 39 -0.79 -4.57 15.68
CA ILE A 39 -0.45 -3.42 16.52
C ILE A 39 -1.21 -2.21 15.98
N GLN A 40 -2.08 -1.63 16.82
CA GLN A 40 -2.87 -0.48 16.42
C GLN A 40 -1.98 0.74 16.13
N ASN A 41 -2.21 1.40 15.00
CA ASN A 41 -1.62 2.70 14.69
C ASN A 41 -2.73 3.77 14.65
N PRO A 42 -2.88 4.58 15.72
CA PRO A 42 -3.94 5.58 15.82
C PRO A 42 -3.74 6.80 14.90
N ALA A 43 -2.55 6.97 14.32
CA ALA A 43 -2.29 8.07 13.37
C ALA A 43 -2.87 7.80 11.97
N VAL A 44 -3.24 6.55 11.68
CA VAL A 44 -3.83 6.14 10.40
C VAL A 44 -5.34 6.40 10.41
N LEU A 45 -5.91 6.78 9.27
CA LEU A 45 -7.35 6.97 9.13
C LEU A 45 -8.14 5.74 9.63
N ASN A 46 -9.23 6.00 10.35
CA ASN A 46 -10.01 5.01 11.08
C ASN A 46 -10.64 3.92 10.20
N ASN A 47 -10.83 4.17 8.91
CA ASN A 47 -11.36 3.19 7.96
C ASN A 47 -10.32 2.16 7.48
N PHE A 48 -9.03 2.37 7.70
CA PHE A 48 -7.99 1.41 7.28
C PHE A 48 -8.07 0.10 8.07
N LEU A 49 -8.12 0.19 9.41
CA LEU A 49 -8.05 -0.98 10.28
C LEU A 49 -9.20 -1.97 10.05
N PRO A 50 -10.48 -1.55 9.96
CA PRO A 50 -11.58 -2.46 9.64
C PRO A 50 -11.40 -3.19 8.31
N VAL A 51 -10.94 -2.49 7.26
CA VAL A 51 -10.69 -3.10 5.95
C VAL A 51 -9.53 -4.08 6.01
N TYR A 52 -8.47 -3.74 6.74
CA TYR A 52 -7.32 -4.62 6.92
C TYR A 52 -7.71 -5.91 7.67
N GLN A 53 -8.47 -5.80 8.76
CA GLN A 53 -9.00 -6.94 9.49
C GLN A 53 -9.88 -7.81 8.60
N GLN A 54 -10.77 -7.20 7.81
CA GLN A 54 -11.65 -7.91 6.89
C GLN A 54 -10.85 -8.66 5.81
N ALA A 55 -9.80 -8.04 5.25
CA ALA A 55 -8.94 -8.68 4.26
C ALA A 55 -8.18 -9.89 4.84
N LEU A 56 -7.75 -9.83 6.10
CA LEU A 56 -7.16 -10.98 6.81
C LEU A 56 -8.17 -12.10 7.03
N ILE A 57 -9.40 -11.76 7.41
CA ILE A 57 -10.50 -12.73 7.59
C ILE A 57 -10.82 -13.43 6.26
N GLU A 58 -10.88 -12.68 5.16
CA GLU A 58 -11.07 -13.22 3.80
C GLU A 58 -9.97 -14.19 3.38
N LYS A 59 -8.75 -14.02 3.93
CA LYS A 59 -7.62 -14.94 3.79
C LYS A 59 -7.60 -16.10 4.79
N GLY A 60 -8.62 -16.21 5.65
CA GLY A 60 -8.75 -17.27 6.65
C GLY A 60 -7.88 -17.07 7.89
N TYR A 61 -7.48 -15.84 8.19
CA TYR A 61 -6.78 -15.47 9.43
C TYR A 61 -7.75 -14.88 10.46
N LYS A 62 -7.33 -14.91 11.73
CA LYS A 62 -8.01 -14.32 12.88
C LYS A 62 -7.22 -13.11 13.37
N PRO A 63 -7.61 -11.87 12.99
CA PRO A 63 -6.93 -10.68 13.45
C PRO A 63 -7.24 -10.38 14.93
N ILE A 64 -6.21 -10.07 15.72
CA ILE A 64 -6.32 -9.72 17.14
C ILE A 64 -5.68 -8.35 17.35
N LEU A 65 -6.45 -7.35 17.77
CA LEU A 65 -5.91 -6.02 18.01
C LEU A 65 -5.08 -6.00 19.31
N LYS A 66 -3.90 -5.35 19.28
CA LYS A 66 -3.02 -5.12 20.42
C LYS A 66 -2.64 -3.65 20.51
N GLN A 67 -2.63 -3.12 21.73
CA GLN A 67 -2.13 -1.78 22.06
C GLN A 67 -0.71 -1.91 22.63
N SER A 68 0.27 -2.13 21.76
CA SER A 68 1.68 -2.22 22.15
C SER A 68 2.55 -1.71 21.00
N PRO A 69 2.61 -0.38 20.80
CA PRO A 69 3.21 0.24 19.61
C PRO A 69 4.67 -0.15 19.39
N ASP A 70 5.41 -0.41 20.48
CA ASP A 70 6.86 -0.64 20.44
C ASP A 70 7.26 -2.12 20.55
N ASN A 71 6.29 -3.05 20.56
CA ASN A 71 6.56 -4.47 20.78
C ASN A 71 5.98 -5.36 19.67
N VAL A 72 6.83 -5.78 18.74
CA VAL A 72 6.48 -6.74 17.66
C VAL A 72 6.52 -8.21 18.08
N ASN A 73 6.80 -8.49 19.35
CA ASN A 73 6.83 -9.83 19.96
C ASN A 73 5.59 -10.12 20.81
N VAL A 74 4.48 -9.42 20.57
CA VAL A 74 3.22 -9.62 21.33
C VAL A 74 2.55 -10.96 21.06
N CYS A 75 2.83 -11.60 19.92
CA CYS A 75 2.45 -12.98 19.63
C CYS A 75 3.28 -13.55 18.45
N PRO A 76 3.14 -14.86 18.13
CA PRO A 76 3.96 -15.51 17.11
C PRO A 76 3.93 -14.82 15.74
N ILE A 77 2.75 -14.37 15.30
CA ILE A 77 2.58 -13.59 14.07
C ILE A 77 2.05 -12.21 14.43
N THR A 78 2.91 -11.20 14.31
CA THR A 78 2.54 -9.80 14.59
C THR A 78 2.57 -9.00 13.30
N SER A 79 1.68 -8.04 13.15
CA SER A 79 1.62 -7.13 12.01
C SER A 79 1.52 -5.67 12.45
N THR A 80 2.21 -4.81 11.72
CA THR A 80 2.14 -3.36 11.86
C THR A 80 1.71 -2.73 10.55
N TYR A 81 1.05 -1.58 10.62
CA TYR A 81 0.66 -0.83 9.43
C TYR A 81 0.86 0.68 9.61
N THR A 82 1.12 1.35 8.50
CA THR A 82 1.03 2.80 8.36
C THR A 82 0.44 3.12 6.99
N ALA A 83 -0.33 4.19 6.91
CA ALA A 83 -0.91 4.65 5.65
C ALA A 83 -1.19 6.16 5.72
N ASN A 84 -1.08 6.82 4.57
CA ASN A 84 -1.28 8.26 4.45
C ASN A 84 -2.23 8.54 3.28
N TRP A 85 -3.14 9.49 3.48
CA TRP A 85 -4.01 10.00 2.43
C TRP A 85 -3.59 11.41 2.06
N ARG A 86 -3.81 11.75 0.80
CA ARG A 86 -3.62 13.11 0.30
C ARG A 86 -4.86 13.54 -0.45
N TRP A 87 -5.04 14.85 -0.52
CA TRP A 87 -6.01 15.47 -1.38
C TRP A 87 -5.30 16.02 -2.61
N ASP A 88 -5.78 15.65 -3.79
CA ASP A 88 -5.39 16.26 -5.06
C ASP A 88 -6.57 16.05 -6.02
N MET A 89 -7.45 17.03 -6.15
CA MET A 89 -8.78 16.93 -6.81
C MET A 89 -9.78 15.98 -6.13
N ALA A 90 -9.32 14.83 -5.64
CA ALA A 90 -10.07 13.89 -4.82
C ALA A 90 -9.18 13.33 -3.70
N LEU A 91 -9.79 12.78 -2.66
CA LEU A 91 -9.08 12.07 -1.59
C LEU A 91 -8.58 10.73 -2.12
N TYR A 92 -7.30 10.43 -1.91
CA TYR A 92 -6.71 9.16 -2.32
C TYR A 92 -5.71 8.65 -1.27
N MET A 93 -5.54 7.33 -1.21
CA MET A 93 -4.49 6.72 -0.39
C MET A 93 -3.16 6.94 -1.11
N ALA A 94 -2.28 7.77 -0.55
CA ALA A 94 -1.02 8.14 -1.17
C ALA A 94 0.10 7.14 -0.85
N TYR A 95 0.04 6.54 0.34
CA TYR A 95 1.04 5.60 0.83
C TYR A 95 0.39 4.55 1.73
N ALA A 96 0.87 3.32 1.68
CA ALA A 96 0.58 2.28 2.66
C ALA A 96 1.79 1.36 2.82
N ASN A 97 2.09 0.97 4.05
CA ASN A 97 3.10 -0.04 4.36
C ASN A 97 2.57 -0.97 5.43
N ILE A 98 2.59 -2.27 5.13
CA ILE A 98 2.16 -3.35 6.03
C ILE A 98 3.36 -4.26 6.22
N LYS A 99 3.72 -4.56 7.47
CA LYS A 99 4.83 -5.45 7.80
C LYS A 99 4.34 -6.60 8.66
N VAL A 100 4.82 -7.80 8.36
CA VAL A 100 4.51 -9.03 9.10
C VAL A 100 5.79 -9.55 9.75
N TYR A 101 5.70 -9.84 11.04
CA TYR A 101 6.78 -10.37 11.85
C TYR A 101 6.43 -11.77 12.31
N LYS A 102 7.37 -12.71 12.16
CA LYS A 102 7.33 -14.05 12.76
C LYS A 102 8.30 -14.05 13.93
N ASN A 103 7.78 -14.20 15.15
CA ASN A 103 8.57 -14.16 16.38
C ASN A 103 9.52 -12.94 16.44
N GLY A 104 8.99 -11.76 16.06
CA GLY A 104 9.73 -10.50 16.04
C GLY A 104 10.65 -10.27 14.85
N VAL A 105 10.85 -11.26 13.99
CA VAL A 105 11.67 -11.14 12.79
C VAL A 105 10.79 -10.75 11.61
N LEU A 106 11.18 -9.69 10.89
CA LEU A 106 10.47 -9.27 9.67
C LEU A 106 10.45 -10.42 8.66
N SER A 107 9.25 -10.88 8.32
CA SER A 107 9.04 -12.05 7.46
C SER A 107 8.23 -11.74 6.20
N GLY A 108 7.63 -10.55 6.12
CA GLY A 108 6.93 -10.07 4.93
C GLY A 108 6.65 -8.57 5.01
N GLU A 109 6.51 -7.94 3.85
CA GLU A 109 6.26 -6.50 3.73
C GLU A 109 5.50 -6.19 2.43
N ALA A 110 4.50 -5.33 2.51
CA ALA A 110 3.82 -4.78 1.35
C ALA A 110 3.87 -3.25 1.43
N THR A 111 4.39 -2.62 0.37
CA THR A 111 4.48 -1.17 0.25
C THR A 111 3.76 -0.71 -1.00
N TYR A 112 2.94 0.33 -0.85
CA TYR A 112 2.34 1.09 -1.93
C TYR A 112 2.72 2.56 -1.76
N ASP A 113 3.28 3.16 -2.81
CA ASP A 113 3.72 4.55 -2.84
C ASP A 113 3.29 5.20 -4.16
N SER A 114 2.43 6.20 -4.07
CA SER A 114 1.97 7.03 -5.20
C SER A 114 2.36 8.50 -5.06
N LEU A 115 3.32 8.82 -4.19
CA LEU A 115 3.70 10.20 -3.85
C LEU A 115 4.29 10.98 -5.02
N SER A 116 4.86 10.29 -6.00
CA SER A 116 5.49 10.90 -7.19
C SER A 116 4.57 10.96 -8.41
N GLY A 117 3.29 10.59 -8.27
CA GLY A 117 2.33 10.44 -9.38
C GLY A 117 1.39 11.61 -9.64
N SER A 118 1.84 12.88 -9.52
CA SER A 118 0.94 14.04 -9.62
C SER A 118 0.06 14.06 -10.88
N ALA A 119 0.62 13.75 -12.06
CA ALA A 119 -0.13 13.67 -13.32
C ALA A 119 -0.72 12.27 -13.62
N ASN A 120 -0.47 11.27 -12.78
CA ASN A 120 -0.94 9.90 -12.99
C ASN A 120 -2.32 9.71 -12.34
N MET A 121 -3.37 9.66 -13.16
CA MET A 121 -4.74 9.43 -12.70
C MET A 121 -4.93 8.06 -12.02
N GLY A 122 -4.02 7.11 -12.22
CA GLY A 122 -3.98 5.85 -11.51
C GLY A 122 -3.74 5.97 -10.00
N LYS A 123 -3.47 7.16 -9.45
CA LYS A 123 -3.39 7.38 -8.00
C LYS A 123 -4.75 7.35 -7.30
N PHE A 124 -5.84 7.61 -8.03
CA PHE A 124 -7.22 7.63 -7.52
C PHE A 124 -7.83 6.22 -7.41
N ILE A 125 -7.06 5.28 -6.86
CA ILE A 125 -7.56 3.93 -6.60
C ILE A 125 -8.37 3.97 -5.30
N ASN A 126 -9.47 3.22 -5.27
CA ASN A 126 -10.22 3.01 -4.05
C ASN A 126 -9.29 2.43 -2.96
N GLY A 127 -9.15 3.15 -1.84
CA GLY A 127 -8.24 2.77 -0.77
C GLY A 127 -8.54 1.38 -0.21
N GLU A 128 -9.81 1.00 -0.09
CA GLU A 128 -10.19 -0.31 0.44
C GLU A 128 -9.80 -1.43 -0.52
N THR A 129 -10.07 -1.26 -1.81
CA THR A 129 -9.64 -2.20 -2.87
C THR A 129 -8.13 -2.38 -2.83
N LYS A 130 -7.37 -1.29 -2.70
CA LYS A 130 -5.91 -1.37 -2.64
C LYS A 130 -5.41 -2.05 -1.35
N ILE A 131 -6.02 -1.79 -0.19
CA ILE A 131 -5.69 -2.49 1.06
C ILE A 131 -5.90 -4.01 0.89
N LYS A 132 -7.06 -4.41 0.36
CA LYS A 132 -7.36 -5.84 0.11
C LYS A 132 -6.37 -6.46 -0.87
N GLU A 133 -5.98 -5.75 -1.92
CA GLU A 133 -4.96 -6.20 -2.87
C GLU A 133 -3.60 -6.43 -2.19
N LEU A 134 -3.13 -5.46 -1.39
CA LEU A 134 -1.85 -5.57 -0.67
C LEU A 134 -1.85 -6.77 0.27
N VAL A 135 -2.91 -6.95 1.06
CA VAL A 135 -3.07 -8.11 1.95
C VAL A 135 -3.17 -9.40 1.15
N GLY A 136 -3.88 -9.36 0.02
CA GLY A 136 -4.05 -10.47 -0.91
C GLY A 136 -2.74 -11.03 -1.45
N GLN A 137 -1.79 -10.14 -1.76
CA GLN A 137 -0.46 -10.49 -2.27
C GLN A 137 0.56 -10.76 -1.16
N LEU A 138 0.38 -10.16 0.02
CA LEU A 138 1.28 -10.30 1.16
C LEU A 138 1.11 -11.63 1.88
N TYR A 139 -0.12 -12.06 2.11
CA TYR A 139 -0.43 -13.29 2.84
C TYR A 139 -0.75 -14.45 1.89
N PRO A 140 -0.29 -15.68 2.18
CA PRO A 140 -0.67 -16.86 1.41
C PRO A 140 -2.18 -17.07 1.52
#